data_AF-A0A087EJ07-F1
#
_entry.id   AF-A0A087EJ07-F1
#
_cell.length_a   1.000
_cell.length_b   1.000
_cell.length_c   1.000
_cell.angle_alpha   90.00
_cell.angle_beta   90.00
_cell.angle_gamma   90.00
#
_symmetry.space_group_name_H-M   'P 1'
#
loop_
_entity.id
_entity.type
_entity.pdbx_description
1 polymer ?
#
loop_
_entity_poly.entity_id
_entity_poly.type
_entity_poly.pdbx_seq_one_letter_code
_entity_poly.pdbx_strand_id
1 'polypeptide(L)'
;MLTHTVARIRNVFLIFGVIVACLLCIACGSGHQNATPAPSQSTAKAENGHVFKGPYARKFADTYNSLQTGFARGLIEDGKISEKDINALEFKVEGCVDAQAQSEDDFITFIWEEGTTTPTPYHGANAKRMNKIAKQCMERYDGYKINDLSHYVYVHEHPDDNDQSK
;
A
#
# COMPACT_ATOMS: atom_id res chain seq x y z
N MET A 1 30.90 46.56 19.56
CA MET A 1 30.75 47.51 20.68
C MET A 1 29.41 48.20 20.49
N LEU A 2 28.31 47.70 21.05
CA LEU A 2 27.89 47.88 22.45
C LEU A 2 27.84 49.36 22.85
N THR A 3 26.79 50.05 22.41
CA THR A 3 26.19 51.14 23.18
C THR A 3 24.73 51.28 22.75
N HIS A 4 23.86 51.48 23.74
CA HIS A 4 22.41 51.67 23.65
C HIS A 4 21.53 50.40 23.66
N THR A 5 21.92 49.49 24.54
CA THR A 5 21.10 48.63 25.42
C THR A 5 20.10 49.42 26.30
N VAL A 6 19.52 50.54 25.84
CA VAL A 6 18.63 51.44 26.60
C VAL A 6 17.41 51.89 25.77
N ALA A 7 16.93 51.02 24.87
CA ALA A 7 15.54 51.07 24.39
C ALA A 7 14.75 49.84 24.86
N ARG A 8 15.38 49.01 25.71
CA ARG A 8 14.93 47.68 26.14
C ARG A 8 14.08 47.70 27.42
N ILE A 9 13.35 48.78 27.69
CA ILE A 9 12.56 48.93 28.93
C ILE A 9 11.14 49.49 28.67
N ARG A 10 10.81 49.94 27.44
CA ARG A 10 9.54 50.65 27.20
C ARG A 10 8.52 49.97 26.29
N ASN A 11 8.76 48.73 25.87
CA ASN A 11 7.83 47.98 25.00
C ASN A 11 7.50 46.57 25.48
N VAL A 12 7.86 46.21 26.72
CA VAL A 12 7.60 44.87 27.31
C VAL A 12 6.30 44.86 28.16
N PHE A 13 5.56 45.97 28.24
CA PHE A 13 4.34 46.09 29.05
C PHE A 13 3.02 46.19 28.25
N LEU A 14 3.01 45.77 26.98
CA LEU A 14 1.79 45.66 26.17
C LEU A 14 1.55 44.22 25.66
N ILE A 15 1.89 43.22 26.48
CA ILE A 15 1.70 41.78 26.17
C ILE A 15 0.73 41.11 27.18
N PHE A 16 0.04 41.88 28.04
CA PHE A 16 -0.83 41.30 29.08
C PHE A 16 -2.19 41.99 29.23
N GLY A 17 -2.90 42.15 28.12
CA GLY A 17 -4.30 42.59 28.16
C GLY A 17 -5.10 41.99 27.01
N VAL A 18 -6.14 41.23 27.34
CA VAL A 18 -7.18 40.68 26.45
C VAL A 18 -6.84 39.33 25.82
N ILE A 19 -6.70 38.30 26.67
CA ILE A 19 -7.26 36.97 26.38
C ILE A 19 -8.77 37.07 26.62
N VAL A 20 -9.55 36.34 25.81
CA VAL A 20 -11.00 36.07 25.91
C VAL A 20 -11.89 37.03 25.10
N ALA A 21 -12.08 36.70 23.82
CA ALA A 21 -13.40 36.54 23.19
C ALA A 21 -13.25 36.23 21.69
N CYS A 22 -14.18 35.44 21.15
CA CYS A 22 -14.38 35.12 19.72
C CYS A 22 -13.56 33.96 19.13
N LEU A 23 -13.77 32.78 19.74
CA LEU A 23 -14.25 31.62 18.98
C LEU A 23 -15.45 32.05 18.12
N LEU A 24 -15.50 31.58 16.86
CA LEU A 24 -16.54 31.77 15.83
C LEU A 24 -16.23 32.85 14.78
N CYS A 25 -15.38 32.50 13.81
CA CYS A 25 -15.43 33.01 12.43
C CYS A 25 -14.89 31.91 11.48
N ILE A 26 -15.66 30.84 11.27
CA ILE A 26 -15.52 29.99 10.08
C ILE A 26 -16.65 30.39 9.14
N ALA A 27 -16.36 31.28 8.18
CA ALA A 27 -17.01 31.33 6.88
C ALA A 27 -16.29 32.33 5.97
N CYS A 28 -16.04 31.90 4.73
CA CYS A 28 -15.66 32.68 3.55
C CYS A 28 -14.19 33.09 3.41
N GLY A 29 -13.34 32.11 3.13
CA GLY A 29 -12.12 32.30 2.33
C GLY A 29 -12.25 31.55 1.00
N SER A 30 -12.74 32.22 -0.02
CA SER A 30 -12.66 31.77 -1.42
C SER A 30 -11.20 31.81 -1.87
N GLY A 31 -10.51 30.69 -1.72
CA GLY A 31 -9.22 30.42 -2.33
C GLY A 31 -9.29 29.03 -2.95
N HIS A 32 -9.22 28.97 -4.27
CA HIS A 32 -9.15 27.73 -5.03
C HIS A 32 -7.81 27.04 -4.69
N GLN A 33 -7.83 26.23 -3.64
CA GLN A 33 -6.75 25.32 -3.30
C GLN A 33 -7.05 24.02 -4.03
N ASN A 34 -6.34 23.79 -5.15
CA ASN A 34 -6.07 22.44 -5.64
C ASN A 34 -5.14 21.71 -4.64
N ALA A 35 -5.57 21.63 -3.38
CA ALA A 35 -5.00 20.71 -2.44
C ALA A 35 -5.66 19.38 -2.74
N THR A 36 -4.95 18.50 -3.46
CA THR A 36 -5.19 17.06 -3.38
C THR A 36 -5.42 16.74 -1.90
N PRO A 37 -6.58 16.20 -1.50
CA PRO A 37 -6.84 15.90 -0.11
C PRO A 37 -5.66 15.10 0.42
N ALA A 38 -5.00 15.60 1.47
CA ALA A 38 -3.99 14.80 2.15
C ALA A 38 -4.63 13.44 2.43
N PRO A 39 -4.02 12.31 2.02
CA PRO A 39 -4.62 11.00 2.19
C PRO A 39 -5.04 10.87 3.63
N SER A 40 -6.36 10.81 3.87
CA SER A 40 -6.87 10.80 5.24
C SER A 40 -6.21 9.63 5.95
N GLN A 41 -5.53 9.87 7.07
CA GLN A 41 -4.96 8.79 7.87
C GLN A 41 -6.12 8.00 8.47
N SER A 42 -6.62 7.04 7.71
CA SER A 42 -7.67 6.13 8.12
C SER A 42 -7.06 4.99 8.94
N THR A 43 -7.85 4.45 9.85
CA THR A 43 -7.50 3.23 10.58
C THR A 43 -8.56 2.18 10.32
N ALA A 44 -8.15 0.92 10.28
CA ALA A 44 -9.07 -0.20 10.15
C ALA A 44 -8.56 -1.38 10.97
N LYS A 45 -9.48 -2.06 11.64
CA LYS A 45 -9.18 -3.19 12.51
C LYS A 45 -9.54 -4.49 11.79
N ALA A 46 -8.58 -5.40 11.67
CA ALA A 46 -8.82 -6.76 11.23
C ALA A 46 -9.54 -7.58 12.31
N GLU A 47 -10.10 -8.74 11.95
CA GLU A 47 -10.86 -9.58 12.88
C GLU A 47 -10.03 -10.08 14.06
N ASN A 48 -8.74 -10.35 13.84
CA ASN A 48 -7.80 -10.75 14.89
C ASN A 48 -7.35 -9.59 15.81
N GLY A 49 -7.83 -8.38 15.54
CA GLY A 49 -7.53 -7.17 16.30
C GLY A 49 -6.31 -6.39 15.85
N HIS A 50 -5.58 -6.85 14.83
CA HIS A 50 -4.54 -6.06 14.17
C HIS A 50 -5.12 -4.76 13.61
N VAL A 51 -4.39 -3.64 13.72
CA VAL A 51 -4.86 -2.32 13.28
C VAL A 51 -3.97 -1.78 12.17
N PHE A 52 -4.53 -1.72 10.96
CA PHE A 52 -3.93 -1.06 9.81
C PHE A 52 -4.11 0.45 9.90
N LYS A 53 -3.13 1.19 9.37
CA LYS A 53 -3.13 2.66 9.29
C LYS A 53 -2.73 3.12 7.90
N GLY A 54 -3.25 4.28 7.50
CA GLY A 54 -2.89 4.93 6.24
C GLY A 54 -4.06 5.05 5.26
N PRO A 55 -3.81 5.51 4.03
CA PRO A 55 -4.86 5.72 3.03
C PRO A 55 -5.65 4.46 2.68
N TYR A 56 -5.00 3.30 2.74
CA TYR A 56 -5.57 2.03 2.30
C TYR A 56 -5.91 1.08 3.45
N ALA A 57 -5.94 1.56 4.70
CA ALA A 57 -6.08 0.72 5.90
C ALA A 57 -7.28 -0.23 5.81
N ARG A 58 -8.43 0.24 5.31
CA ARG A 58 -9.63 -0.58 5.13
C ARG A 58 -9.39 -1.74 4.16
N LYS A 59 -8.79 -1.47 3.01
CA LYS A 59 -8.49 -2.48 1.99
C LYS A 59 -7.51 -3.52 2.51
N PHE A 60 -6.47 -3.12 3.25
CA PHE A 60 -5.56 -4.05 3.92
C PHE A 60 -6.28 -4.92 4.95
N ALA A 61 -7.14 -4.34 5.81
CA ALA A 61 -7.91 -5.11 6.79
C ALA A 61 -8.84 -6.14 6.14
N ASP A 62 -9.57 -5.73 5.09
CA ASP A 62 -10.50 -6.60 4.37
C ASP A 62 -9.74 -7.72 3.64
N THR A 63 -8.63 -7.42 2.97
CA THR A 63 -7.76 -8.44 2.35
C THR A 63 -7.21 -9.39 3.41
N TYR A 64 -6.62 -8.88 4.50
CA TYR A 64 -6.03 -9.67 5.58
C TYR A 64 -7.00 -10.71 6.18
N ASN A 65 -8.26 -10.32 6.39
CA ASN A 65 -9.31 -11.22 6.88
C ASN A 65 -9.64 -12.32 5.86
N SER A 66 -9.57 -12.01 4.57
CA SER A 66 -9.88 -12.96 3.48
C SER A 66 -8.74 -13.95 3.16
N LEU A 67 -7.51 -13.67 3.60
CA LEU A 67 -6.35 -14.54 3.37
C LEU A 67 -6.53 -15.87 4.12
N GLN A 68 -6.15 -16.97 3.49
CA GLN A 68 -6.25 -18.31 4.06
C GLN A 68 -4.97 -18.71 4.81
N THR A 69 -3.82 -18.20 4.38
CA THR A 69 -2.51 -18.60 4.92
C THR A 69 -1.96 -17.58 5.92
N GLY A 70 -1.26 -18.07 6.96
CA GLY A 70 -0.47 -17.21 7.84
C GLY A 70 0.72 -16.56 7.13
N PHE A 71 1.25 -17.22 6.09
CA PHE A 71 2.29 -16.68 5.23
C PHE A 71 1.84 -15.37 4.56
N ALA A 72 0.74 -15.39 3.80
CA ALA A 72 0.26 -14.21 3.09
C ALA A 72 -0.16 -13.10 4.07
N ARG A 73 -0.73 -13.45 5.23
CA ARG A 73 -1.04 -12.48 6.29
C ARG A 73 0.21 -11.76 6.77
N GLY A 74 1.32 -12.49 6.97
CA GLY A 74 2.60 -11.91 7.38
C GLY A 74 3.24 -11.00 6.33
N LEU A 75 2.97 -11.22 5.03
CA LEU A 75 3.47 -10.34 3.97
C LEU A 75 2.87 -8.93 4.02
N ILE A 76 1.62 -8.80 4.44
CA ILE A 76 0.90 -7.51 4.38
C ILE A 76 0.66 -6.90 5.77
N GLU A 77 1.16 -7.53 6.83
CA GLU A 77 0.86 -7.17 8.22
C GLU A 77 1.34 -5.76 8.58
N ASP A 78 2.36 -5.23 7.90
CA ASP A 78 2.84 -3.87 8.13
C ASP A 78 2.00 -2.79 7.41
N GLY A 79 0.97 -3.19 6.67
CA GLY A 79 0.10 -2.29 5.91
C GLY A 79 0.73 -1.77 4.62
N LYS A 80 1.76 -2.45 4.11
CA LYS A 80 2.42 -2.15 2.83
C LYS A 80 2.63 -3.44 2.04
N ILE A 81 2.94 -3.28 0.76
CA ILE A 81 3.44 -4.37 -0.09
C ILE A 81 4.77 -3.87 -0.64
N SER A 82 5.86 -4.47 -0.17
CA SER A 82 7.20 -4.15 -0.61
C SER A 82 7.70 -5.14 -1.66
N GLU A 83 8.77 -4.77 -2.38
CA GLU A 83 9.47 -5.69 -3.27
C GLU A 83 9.91 -6.98 -2.56
N LYS A 84 10.29 -6.88 -1.27
CA LYS A 84 10.62 -8.06 -0.46
C LYS A 84 9.43 -9.01 -0.31
N ASP A 85 8.22 -8.48 -0.16
CA ASP A 85 7.01 -9.28 0.02
C ASP A 85 6.61 -9.96 -1.29
N ILE A 86 6.78 -9.25 -2.41
CA ILE A 86 6.63 -9.79 -3.77
C ILE A 86 7.63 -10.92 -4.02
N ASN A 87 8.92 -10.70 -3.77
CA ASN A 87 9.96 -11.73 -3.93
C ASN A 87 9.71 -12.94 -3.02
N ALA A 88 9.20 -12.73 -1.79
CA ALA A 88 8.86 -13.81 -0.89
C ALA A 88 7.67 -14.63 -1.40
N LEU A 89 6.66 -13.98 -2.00
CA LEU A 89 5.54 -14.65 -2.64
C LEU A 89 6.00 -15.46 -3.85
N GLU A 90 6.78 -14.86 -4.75
CA GLU A 90 7.35 -15.52 -5.94
C GLU A 90 8.12 -16.78 -5.53
N PHE A 91 9.09 -16.65 -4.62
CA PHE A 91 9.87 -17.78 -4.12
C PHE A 91 8.99 -18.89 -3.54
N LYS A 92 7.90 -18.53 -2.85
CA LYS A 92 6.97 -19.51 -2.27
C LYS A 92 6.17 -20.25 -3.34
N VAL A 93 5.77 -19.55 -4.39
CA VAL A 93 5.05 -20.09 -5.53
C VAL A 93 5.97 -20.96 -6.38
N GLU A 94 7.19 -20.52 -6.68
CA GLU A 94 8.24 -21.28 -7.39
C GLU A 94 8.51 -22.60 -6.68
N GLY A 95 8.80 -22.57 -5.38
CA GLY A 95 9.05 -23.81 -4.62
C GLY A 95 7.86 -24.79 -4.66
N CYS A 96 6.62 -24.30 -4.82
CA CYS A 96 5.46 -25.16 -5.01
C CYS A 96 5.34 -25.73 -6.43
N VAL A 97 5.74 -24.97 -7.44
CA VAL A 97 5.82 -25.45 -8.82
C VAL A 97 6.93 -26.50 -8.94
N ASP A 98 8.12 -26.21 -8.42
CA ASP A 98 9.29 -27.09 -8.47
C ASP A 98 9.03 -28.43 -7.80
N ALA A 99 8.31 -28.43 -6.67
CA ALA A 99 7.90 -29.66 -5.99
C ALA A 99 6.97 -30.55 -6.83
N GLN A 100 6.40 -30.02 -7.93
CA GLN A 100 5.50 -30.70 -8.85
C GLN A 100 6.08 -30.82 -10.27
N ALA A 101 7.28 -30.29 -10.52
CA ALA A 101 7.95 -30.34 -11.79
C ALA A 101 8.34 -31.78 -12.15
N GLN A 102 8.24 -32.14 -13.44
CA GLN A 102 8.61 -33.47 -13.93
C GLN A 102 9.91 -33.48 -14.75
N SER A 103 10.42 -32.29 -15.09
CA SER A 103 11.67 -32.09 -15.81
C SER A 103 12.30 -30.76 -15.41
N GLU A 104 13.57 -30.57 -15.72
CA GLU A 104 14.27 -29.29 -15.50
C GLU A 104 13.65 -28.13 -16.31
N ASP A 105 12.98 -28.43 -17.42
CA ASP A 105 12.26 -27.44 -18.24
C ASP A 105 10.87 -27.04 -17.68
N ASP A 106 10.41 -27.70 -16.61
CA ASP A 106 9.11 -27.42 -15.98
C ASP A 106 9.25 -26.35 -14.89
N PHE A 107 9.63 -25.14 -15.28
CA PHE A 107 9.73 -23.98 -14.39
C PHE A 107 8.72 -22.90 -14.77
N ILE A 108 8.49 -21.95 -13.85
CA ILE A 108 7.73 -20.73 -14.12
C ILE A 108 8.65 -19.52 -14.08
N THR A 109 8.22 -18.44 -14.71
CA THR A 109 8.79 -17.10 -14.53
C THR A 109 7.66 -16.16 -14.17
N PHE A 110 7.98 -15.00 -13.60
CA PHE A 110 7.00 -13.99 -13.27
C PHE A 110 7.14 -12.77 -14.16
N ILE A 111 6.00 -12.16 -14.48
CA ILE A 111 5.90 -10.84 -15.09
C ILE A 111 5.36 -9.87 -14.06
N TRP A 112 5.96 -8.69 -13.99
CA TRP A 112 5.45 -7.58 -13.21
C TRP A 112 4.74 -6.59 -14.14
N GLU A 113 3.45 -6.37 -13.90
CA GLU A 113 2.62 -5.43 -14.67
C GLU A 113 1.67 -4.71 -13.70
N GLU A 114 1.70 -3.37 -13.71
CA GLU A 114 0.77 -2.50 -12.96
C GLU A 114 0.60 -2.89 -11.47
N GLY A 115 1.72 -3.18 -10.81
CA GLY A 115 1.73 -3.58 -9.40
C GLY A 115 1.33 -5.03 -9.14
N THR A 116 1.12 -5.86 -10.16
CA THR A 116 0.88 -7.31 -9.99
C THR A 116 2.09 -8.12 -10.39
N THR A 117 2.36 -9.23 -9.67
CA THR A 117 3.30 -10.27 -10.12
C THR A 117 2.52 -11.52 -10.51
N THR A 118 2.52 -11.89 -11.79
CA THR A 118 1.79 -13.09 -12.23
C THR A 118 2.71 -14.06 -12.94
N PRO A 119 2.48 -15.39 -12.81
CA PRO A 119 3.24 -16.35 -13.59
C PRO A 119 3.04 -16.11 -15.09
N THR A 120 4.14 -16.01 -15.83
CA THR A 120 4.12 -15.96 -17.29
C THR A 120 3.40 -17.21 -17.83
N PRO A 121 2.42 -17.06 -18.73
CA PRO A 121 1.77 -18.20 -19.34
C PRO A 121 2.78 -19.13 -20.03
N TYR A 122 2.77 -20.40 -19.63
CA TYR A 122 3.59 -21.43 -20.24
C TYR A 122 3.04 -21.79 -21.63
N HIS A 123 3.94 -22.04 -22.58
CA HIS A 123 3.62 -22.42 -23.96
C HIS A 123 4.28 -23.76 -24.34
N GLY A 124 3.78 -24.43 -25.38
CA GLY A 124 4.31 -25.72 -25.85
C GLY A 124 3.61 -26.95 -25.25
N ALA A 125 4.24 -28.12 -25.35
CA ALA A 125 3.61 -29.42 -25.08
C ALA A 125 3.10 -29.57 -23.64
N ASN A 126 3.79 -28.94 -22.67
CA ASN A 126 3.47 -29.02 -21.25
C ASN A 126 2.56 -27.88 -20.75
N ALA A 127 2.21 -26.92 -21.61
CA ALA A 127 1.50 -25.68 -21.24
C ALA A 127 0.27 -25.90 -20.35
N LYS A 128 -0.62 -26.82 -20.74
CA LYS A 128 -1.84 -27.09 -19.99
C LYS A 128 -1.56 -27.56 -18.55
N ARG A 129 -0.52 -28.39 -18.37
CA ARG A 129 -0.14 -28.90 -17.06
C ARG A 129 0.53 -27.80 -16.24
N MET A 130 1.54 -27.14 -16.80
CA MET A 130 2.32 -26.12 -16.09
C MET A 130 1.48 -24.92 -15.69
N ASN A 131 0.61 -24.42 -16.58
CA ASN A 131 -0.31 -23.33 -16.25
C ASN A 131 -1.31 -23.72 -15.15
N LYS A 132 -1.75 -24.98 -15.12
CA LYS A 132 -2.61 -25.48 -14.03
C LYS A 132 -1.84 -25.52 -12.71
N ILE A 133 -0.61 -26.03 -12.70
CA ILE A 133 0.24 -26.10 -11.49
C ILE A 133 0.53 -24.68 -10.97
N ALA A 134 0.94 -23.76 -11.85
CA ALA A 134 1.20 -22.37 -11.49
C ALA A 134 -0.03 -21.71 -10.84
N LYS A 135 -1.20 -21.87 -11.46
CA LYS A 135 -2.47 -21.38 -10.89
C LYS A 135 -2.76 -21.96 -9.52
N GLN A 136 -2.59 -23.27 -9.34
CA GLN A 136 -2.81 -23.92 -8.05
C GLN A 136 -1.84 -23.44 -6.97
N CYS A 137 -0.58 -23.18 -7.34
CA CYS A 137 0.41 -22.63 -6.41
C CYS A 137 0.11 -21.18 -6.03
N MET A 138 -0.33 -20.35 -6.97
CA MET A 138 -0.82 -18.99 -6.68
C MET A 138 -2.03 -19.02 -5.75
N GLU A 139 -3.01 -19.87 -6.00
CA GLU A 139 -4.19 -20.04 -5.12
C GLU A 139 -3.79 -20.53 -3.72
N ARG A 140 -2.86 -21.49 -3.64
CA ARG A 140 -2.41 -22.07 -2.36
C ARG A 140 -1.80 -21.05 -1.41
N TYR A 141 -1.11 -20.04 -1.93
CA TYR A 141 -0.46 -19.00 -1.12
C TYR A 141 -1.18 -17.66 -1.15
N ASP A 142 -2.46 -17.65 -1.53
CA ASP A 142 -3.28 -16.44 -1.69
C ASP A 142 -2.65 -15.38 -2.62
N GLY A 143 -1.77 -15.78 -3.55
CA GLY A 143 -1.01 -14.86 -4.40
C GLY A 143 -1.88 -13.94 -5.25
N TYR A 144 -3.02 -14.45 -5.74
CA TYR A 144 -3.98 -13.62 -6.48
C TYR A 144 -4.62 -12.52 -5.61
N LYS A 145 -4.87 -12.78 -4.31
CA LYS A 145 -5.42 -11.75 -3.41
C LYS A 145 -4.37 -10.70 -3.04
N ILE A 146 -3.12 -11.12 -2.91
CA ILE A 146 -1.99 -10.20 -2.71
C ILE A 146 -1.81 -9.32 -3.95
N ASN A 147 -1.89 -9.88 -5.16
CA ASN A 147 -1.87 -9.12 -6.40
C ASN A 147 -3.04 -8.13 -6.50
N ASP A 148 -4.26 -8.55 -6.17
CA ASP A 148 -5.42 -7.65 -6.18
C ASP A 148 -5.25 -6.46 -5.23
N LEU A 149 -4.64 -6.69 -4.06
CA LEU A 149 -4.30 -5.62 -3.12
C LEU A 149 -3.18 -4.73 -3.66
N SER A 150 -2.14 -5.33 -4.22
CA SER A 150 -0.97 -4.62 -4.77
C SER A 150 -1.35 -3.74 -5.96
N HIS A 151 -2.13 -4.27 -6.90
CA HIS A 151 -2.70 -3.51 -8.02
C HIS A 151 -3.55 -2.35 -7.52
N TYR A 152 -4.46 -2.62 -6.56
CA TYR A 152 -5.29 -1.57 -5.97
C TYR A 152 -4.45 -0.43 -5.40
N VAL A 153 -3.38 -0.75 -4.67
CA VAL A 153 -2.47 0.28 -4.14
C VAL A 153 -1.76 1.00 -5.28
N TYR A 154 -1.21 0.26 -6.25
CA TYR A 154 -0.47 0.80 -7.40
C TYR A 154 -1.29 1.84 -8.17
N VAL A 155 -2.51 1.50 -8.59
CA VAL A 155 -3.35 2.39 -9.41
C VAL A 155 -3.80 3.66 -8.67
N HIS A 156 -3.88 3.62 -7.34
CA HIS A 156 -4.22 4.79 -6.53
C HIS A 156 -2.99 5.66 -6.22
N GLU A 157 -1.78 5.08 -6.21
CA GLU A 157 -0.52 5.82 -6.06
C GLU A 157 0.00 6.38 -7.39
N HIS A 158 -0.36 5.76 -8.52
CA HIS A 158 0.06 6.11 -9.87
C HIS A 158 -1.16 6.36 -10.79
N PRO A 159 -1.98 7.39 -10.53
CA PRO A 159 -3.19 7.64 -11.30
C PRO A 159 -2.91 7.98 -12.78
N ASP A 160 -1.78 8.62 -13.07
CA ASP A 160 -1.39 9.04 -14.42
C ASP A 160 -0.98 7.86 -15.33
N ASP A 161 -0.55 6.74 -14.75
CA ASP A 161 -0.20 5.53 -15.51
C ASP A 161 -1.44 4.86 -16.12
N ASN A 162 -2.63 5.10 -15.55
CA ASN A 162 -3.89 4.52 -16.01
C ASN A 162 -4.61 5.36 -17.07
N ASP A 163 -4.16 6.59 -17.33
CA ASP A 163 -4.81 7.53 -18.25
C ASP A 163 -4.50 7.24 -19.74
N GLN A 164 -3.83 6.13 -20.06
CA GLN A 164 -3.59 5.68 -21.46
C GLN A 164 -4.84 5.06 -22.15
N SER A 165 -6.04 5.28 -21.62
CA SER A 165 -7.30 4.78 -22.21
C SER A 165 -8.38 5.84 -22.45
N LYS A 166 -8.00 7.05 -22.85
CA LYS A 166 -8.94 8.04 -23.43
C LYS A 166 -8.62 8.40 -24.87
#